data_AF-A0A6P2SST5-F1
#
_entry.id   AF-A0A6P2SST5-F1
#
_cell.length_a   1.000
_cell.length_b   1.000
_cell.length_c   1.000
_cell.angle_alpha   90.00
_cell.angle_beta   90.00
_cell.angle_gamma   90.00
#
_symmetry.space_group_name_H-M   'P 1'
#
loop_
_entity.id
_entity.type
_entity.pdbx_description
1 polymer ?
#
loop_
_entity_poly.entity_id
_entity_poly.type
_entity_poly.pdbx_seq_one_letter_code
_entity_poly.pdbx_strand_id
1 'polypeptide(L)'
;MSDPIESHFKLRRPCENCPFRKKGAIPLAPGRLEGIIEHLVRDDHSTFQCHKTVHSAHTGGEWDDNGNYVVSGQESMCAGAMIYLEKIGRPTVGMRLGRVFGQYDSERLLPAFDDIIDPRTDDERI
;
A
#
# COMPACT_ATOMS: atom_id res chain seq x y z
N MET A 1 15.25 14.10 -13.38
CA MET A 1 14.14 13.13 -13.39
C MET A 1 14.36 12.18 -12.22
N SER A 2 13.37 12.01 -11.35
CA SER A 2 13.45 11.00 -10.26
C SER A 2 13.43 9.59 -10.86
N ASP A 3 14.17 8.65 -10.26
CA ASP A 3 14.12 7.23 -10.61
C ASP A 3 12.65 6.73 -10.47
N PRO A 4 12.05 6.13 -11.51
CA PRO A 4 10.68 5.61 -11.44
C PRO A 4 10.44 4.64 -10.28
N ILE A 5 11.42 3.80 -9.95
CA ILE A 5 11.28 2.82 -8.86
C ILE A 5 11.36 3.52 -7.50
N GLU A 6 12.26 4.49 -7.36
CA GLU A 6 12.32 5.35 -6.17
C GLU A 6 11.00 6.12 -5.98
N SER A 7 10.42 6.64 -7.06
CA SER A 7 9.12 7.32 -7.04
C SER A 7 7.98 6.37 -6.63
N HIS A 8 8.02 5.12 -7.08
CA HIS A 8 7.04 4.11 -6.69
C HIS A 8 7.07 3.86 -5.18
N PHE A 9 8.26 3.79 -4.58
CA PHE A 9 8.44 3.62 -3.15
C PHE A 9 8.53 4.94 -2.37
N LYS A 10 8.22 6.13 -2.91
CA LYS A 10 8.53 7.39 -2.19
C LYS A 10 7.73 7.64 -0.90
N LEU A 11 6.57 7.00 -0.74
CA LEU A 11 5.69 7.24 0.41
C LEU A 11 6.22 6.56 1.68
N ARG A 12 6.36 7.34 2.76
CA ARG A 12 6.93 6.87 4.04
C ARG A 12 5.93 6.81 5.19
N ARG A 13 4.76 7.42 5.03
CA ARG A 13 3.70 7.48 6.04
C ARG A 13 2.34 7.27 5.38
N PRO A 14 1.36 6.67 6.08
CA PRO A 14 0.00 6.62 5.57
C PRO A 14 -0.54 8.02 5.31
N CYS A 15 -1.41 8.13 4.31
CA CYS A 15 -2.22 9.33 4.16
C CYS A 15 -3.09 9.56 5.40
N GLU A 16 -3.46 10.81 5.65
CA GLU A 16 -4.31 11.20 6.79
C GLU A 16 -5.54 10.30 6.96
N ASN A 17 -6.24 10.01 5.85
CA ASN A 17 -7.44 9.17 5.78
C ASN A 17 -7.17 7.77 5.21
N CYS A 18 -5.95 7.24 5.32
CA CYS A 18 -5.61 5.94 4.75
C CYS A 18 -6.45 4.81 5.38
N PRO A 19 -7.00 3.89 4.56
CA PRO A 19 -7.81 2.77 5.06
C PRO A 19 -7.13 1.87 6.09
N PHE A 20 -5.79 1.84 6.06
CA PHE A 20 -4.99 1.02 6.95
C PHE A 20 -4.71 1.67 8.30
N ARG A 21 -5.13 2.92 8.55
CA ARG A 21 -4.88 3.57 9.85
C ARG A 21 -5.79 3.00 10.94
N LYS A 22 -5.25 2.83 12.14
CA LYS A 22 -6.05 2.52 13.35
C LYS A 22 -7.04 3.62 13.70
N LYS A 23 -6.69 4.88 13.40
CA LYS A 23 -7.49 6.08 13.71
C LYS A 23 -7.58 6.99 12.50
N GLY A 24 -8.78 7.54 12.26
CA GLY A 24 -9.03 8.48 11.16
C GLY A 24 -9.05 7.85 9.76
N ALA A 25 -9.15 6.51 9.67
CA ALA A 25 -9.33 5.83 8.39
C ALA A 25 -10.64 6.26 7.71
N ILE A 26 -10.61 6.35 6.38
CA ILE A 26 -11.82 6.54 5.58
C ILE A 26 -12.78 5.36 5.80
N PRO A 27 -14.10 5.60 5.96
CA PRO A 27 -15.06 4.52 6.06
C PRO A 27 -15.08 3.70 4.77
N LEU A 28 -15.03 2.38 4.93
CA LEU A 28 -15.17 1.43 3.83
C LEU A 28 -16.44 0.61 4.00
N ALA A 29 -16.97 0.08 2.89
CA ALA A 29 -18.06 -0.88 2.95
C ALA A 29 -17.63 -2.12 3.77
N PRO A 30 -18.56 -2.78 4.48
CA PRO A 30 -18.26 -3.99 5.25
C PRO A 30 -17.51 -5.03 4.42
N GLY A 31 -16.44 -5.61 4.97
CA GLY A 31 -15.62 -6.63 4.30
C GLY A 31 -14.60 -6.07 3.29
N ARG A 32 -14.65 -4.77 2.95
CA ARG A 32 -13.77 -4.21 1.92
C ARG A 32 -12.32 -4.16 2.36
N LEU A 33 -12.03 -3.80 3.61
CA LEU A 33 -10.67 -3.78 4.13
C LEU A 33 -10.09 -5.19 4.18
N GLU A 34 -10.88 -6.16 4.65
CA GLU A 34 -10.53 -7.58 4.71
C GLU A 34 -10.19 -8.11 3.32
N GLY A 35 -11.01 -7.81 2.31
CA GLY A 35 -10.73 -8.21 0.92
C GLY A 35 -9.47 -7.56 0.34
N ILE A 36 -9.16 -6.31 0.70
CA ILE A 36 -7.89 -5.68 0.32
C ILE A 36 -6.71 -6.42 0.96
N ILE A 37 -6.79 -6.71 2.26
CA ILE A 37 -5.76 -7.46 2.99
C ILE A 37 -5.58 -8.86 2.41
N GLU A 38 -6.66 -9.58 2.15
CA GLU A 38 -6.62 -10.92 1.54
C GLU A 38 -5.91 -10.89 0.19
N HIS A 39 -6.24 -9.92 -0.66
CA HIS A 39 -5.57 -9.75 -1.95
C HIS A 39 -4.08 -9.44 -1.79
N LEU A 40 -3.72 -8.50 -0.91
CA LEU A 40 -2.33 -8.15 -0.59
C LEU A 40 -1.49 -9.33 -0.10
N VAL A 41 -2.11 -10.23 0.66
CA VAL A 41 -1.45 -11.41 1.25
C VAL A 41 -1.37 -12.56 0.25
N ARG A 42 -2.34 -12.68 -0.66
CA ARG A 42 -2.40 -13.77 -1.64
C ARG A 42 -1.58 -13.49 -2.90
N ASP A 43 -1.50 -12.23 -3.33
CA ASP A 43 -0.76 -11.79 -4.51
C ASP A 43 0.44 -10.93 -4.10
N ASP A 44 1.64 -11.53 -4.14
CA ASP A 44 2.89 -10.85 -3.85
C ASP A 44 3.57 -10.28 -5.11
N HIS A 45 2.98 -10.44 -6.31
CA HIS A 45 3.51 -9.89 -7.56
C HIS A 45 3.01 -8.46 -7.80
N SER A 46 1.77 -8.18 -7.40
CA SER A 46 1.14 -6.87 -7.56
C SER A 46 1.48 -5.89 -6.43
N THR A 47 1.22 -4.59 -6.68
CA THR A 47 1.33 -3.55 -5.66
C THR A 47 0.00 -2.85 -5.44
N PHE A 48 -0.28 -2.46 -4.20
CA PHE A 48 -1.47 -1.70 -3.86
C PHE A 48 -1.20 -0.21 -3.98
N GLN A 49 -1.83 0.44 -4.96
CA GLN A 49 -1.60 1.84 -5.25
C GLN A 49 -2.20 2.74 -4.16
N CYS A 50 -1.51 3.83 -3.86
CA CYS A 50 -2.00 4.82 -2.93
C CYS A 50 -3.25 5.52 -3.50
N HIS A 51 -4.35 5.55 -2.75
CA HIS A 51 -5.59 6.18 -3.21
C HIS A 51 -5.41 7.68 -3.51
N LYS A 52 -4.49 8.37 -2.82
CA LYS A 52 -4.16 9.77 -3.15
C LYS A 52 -3.40 9.93 -4.46
N THR A 53 -2.55 8.96 -4.84
CA THR A 53 -1.83 9.03 -6.12
C THR A 53 -2.73 8.61 -7.27
N VAL A 54 -3.62 7.65 -7.03
CA VAL A 54 -4.64 7.20 -7.98
C VAL A 54 -5.62 8.31 -8.34
N HIS A 55 -6.05 9.10 -7.36
CA HIS A 55 -6.99 10.22 -7.57
C HIS A 55 -6.31 11.57 -7.82
N SER A 56 -5.00 11.59 -8.10
CA SER A 56 -4.25 12.81 -8.38
C SER A 56 -4.19 13.06 -9.88
N ALA A 57 -4.49 14.29 -10.30
CA ALA A 57 -4.40 14.71 -11.72
C ALA A 57 -2.99 14.61 -12.32
N HIS A 58 -1.95 14.48 -11.48
CA HIS A 58 -0.55 14.44 -11.92
C HIS A 58 0.06 13.04 -11.92
N THR A 59 -0.54 12.08 -11.20
CA THR A 59 0.06 10.76 -10.96
C THR A 59 -0.91 9.61 -11.15
N GLY A 60 -2.20 9.91 -11.32
CA GLY A 60 -3.22 8.90 -11.55
C GLY A 60 -3.37 8.62 -13.03
N GLY A 61 -3.66 7.37 -13.37
CA GLY A 61 -4.15 6.97 -14.67
C GLY A 61 -5.65 7.22 -14.85
N GLU A 62 -6.25 6.42 -15.73
CA GLU A 62 -7.58 6.67 -16.29
C GLU A 62 -8.58 5.61 -15.83
N TRP A 63 -9.86 5.93 -15.94
CA TRP A 63 -10.94 4.98 -15.72
C TRP A 63 -11.51 4.60 -17.08
N ASP A 64 -11.55 3.30 -17.37
CA ASP A 64 -12.15 2.81 -18.61
C ASP A 64 -13.69 2.89 -18.57
N ASP A 65 -14.33 2.66 -19.72
CA ASP A 65 -15.79 2.70 -19.85
C ASP A 65 -16.51 1.64 -19.01
N ASN A 66 -15.80 0.62 -18.52
CA ASN A 66 -16.33 -0.43 -17.64
C ASN A 66 -16.13 -0.11 -16.15
N GLY A 67 -15.56 1.05 -15.82
CA GLY A 67 -15.25 1.45 -14.45
C GLY A 67 -14.01 0.78 -13.86
N ASN A 68 -13.16 0.17 -14.68
CA ASN A 68 -11.86 -0.34 -14.23
C ASN A 68 -10.82 0.79 -14.25
N TYR A 69 -9.93 0.76 -13.27
CA TYR A 69 -8.82 1.68 -13.21
C TYR A 69 -7.63 1.17 -14.04
N VAL A 70 -7.16 2.00 -14.96
CA VAL A 70 -5.96 1.79 -15.78
C VAL A 70 -4.83 2.61 -15.19
N VAL A 71 -3.79 1.94 -14.69
CA VAL A 71 -2.64 2.60 -14.06
C VAL A 71 -1.83 3.44 -15.05
N SER A 72 -1.39 4.63 -14.61
CA SER A 72 -0.47 5.48 -15.39
C SER A 72 0.99 5.04 -15.29
N GLY A 73 1.33 4.27 -14.25
CA GLY A 73 2.70 3.93 -13.89
C GLY A 73 3.42 5.02 -13.06
N GLN A 74 2.73 6.11 -12.73
CA GLN A 74 3.24 7.18 -11.85
C GLN A 74 2.68 7.07 -10.42
N GLU A 75 1.82 6.09 -10.15
CA GLU A 75 1.29 5.82 -8.83
C GLU A 75 2.40 5.30 -7.90
N SER A 76 2.32 5.76 -6.64
CA SER A 76 3.19 5.22 -5.60
C SER A 76 2.49 4.08 -4.88
N MET A 77 3.27 3.10 -4.43
CA MET A 77 2.79 2.07 -3.53
C MET A 77 2.29 2.71 -2.23
N CYS A 78 1.12 2.24 -1.76
CA CYS A 78 0.52 2.72 -0.53
C CYS A 78 1.41 2.41 0.68
N ALA A 79 1.81 3.44 1.42
CA ALA A 79 2.61 3.27 2.64
C ALA A 79 1.91 2.44 3.72
N GLY A 80 0.58 2.57 3.86
CA GLY A 80 -0.18 1.74 4.80
C GLY A 80 -0.14 0.24 4.44
N ALA A 81 -0.24 -0.07 3.14
CA ALA A 81 -0.09 -1.44 2.66
C ALA A 81 1.35 -1.95 2.81
N MET A 82 2.36 -1.13 2.48
CA MET A 82 3.77 -1.48 2.71
C MET A 82 4.00 -1.84 4.18
N ILE A 83 3.63 -0.96 5.12
CA ILE A 83 3.79 -1.20 6.55
C ILE A 83 3.05 -2.46 6.99
N TYR A 84 1.82 -2.68 6.53
CA TYR A 84 1.07 -3.89 6.85
C TYR A 84 1.81 -5.16 6.40
N LEU A 85 2.33 -5.18 5.17
CA LEU A 85 3.12 -6.30 4.63
C LEU A 85 4.44 -6.51 5.39
N GLU A 86 5.09 -5.42 5.82
CA GLU A 86 6.28 -5.49 6.69
C GLU A 86 5.95 -6.14 8.04
N LYS A 87 4.84 -5.75 8.68
CA LYS A 87 4.42 -6.30 9.99
C LYS A 87 4.21 -7.82 9.94
N ILE A 88 3.68 -8.34 8.84
CA ILE A 88 3.46 -9.78 8.67
C ILE A 88 4.67 -10.51 8.06
N GLY A 89 5.75 -9.80 7.75
CA GLY A 89 6.93 -10.39 7.13
C GLY A 89 6.70 -10.93 5.71
N ARG A 90 5.71 -10.39 4.97
CA ARG A 90 5.38 -10.82 3.60
C ARG A 90 5.47 -9.67 2.60
N PRO A 91 6.65 -9.05 2.39
CA PRO A 91 6.82 -8.02 1.38
C PRO A 91 6.59 -8.57 -0.03
N THR A 92 6.05 -7.73 -0.93
CA THR A 92 5.88 -8.09 -2.34
C THR A 92 7.22 -8.39 -3.02
N VAL A 93 7.20 -9.06 -4.18
CA VAL A 93 8.38 -9.21 -5.05
C VAL A 93 9.00 -7.84 -5.33
N GLY A 94 8.18 -6.84 -5.66
CA GLY A 94 8.64 -5.47 -5.91
C GLY A 94 9.38 -4.87 -4.71
N MET A 95 8.84 -5.00 -3.50
CA MET A 95 9.51 -4.54 -2.28
C MET A 95 10.85 -5.26 -2.06
N ARG A 96 10.90 -6.59 -2.24
CA ARG A 96 12.14 -7.37 -2.09
C ARG A 96 13.21 -6.94 -3.08
N LEU A 97 12.86 -6.80 -4.35
CA LEU A 97 13.78 -6.31 -5.39
C LEU A 97 14.22 -4.87 -5.08
N GLY A 98 13.30 -4.00 -4.68
CA GLY A 98 13.61 -2.64 -4.27
C GLY A 98 14.65 -2.58 -3.14
N ARG A 99 14.62 -3.50 -2.17
CA ARG A 99 15.67 -3.60 -1.15
C ARG A 99 17.01 -4.01 -1.73
N VAL A 100 17.03 -5.05 -2.56
CA VAL A 100 18.27 -5.57 -3.19
C VAL A 100 18.95 -4.48 -4.01
N PHE A 101 18.18 -3.65 -4.71
CA PHE A 101 18.70 -2.55 -5.52
C PHE A 101 18.87 -1.23 -4.76
N GLY A 102 18.60 -1.19 -3.45
CA GLY A 102 18.76 0.01 -2.61
C GLY A 102 17.73 1.11 -2.86
N GLN A 103 16.63 0.82 -3.57
CA GLN A 103 15.55 1.76 -3.91
C GLN A 103 14.42 1.77 -2.85
N TYR A 104 14.37 0.73 -2.01
CA TYR A 104 13.41 0.60 -0.92
C TYR A 104 14.13 0.20 0.37
N ASP A 105 13.93 1.00 1.43
CA ASP A 105 14.35 0.68 2.79
C ASP A 105 13.09 0.59 3.67
N SER A 106 12.95 -0.51 4.41
CA SER A 106 11.82 -0.72 5.33
C SER A 106 11.98 0.08 6.62
N GLU A 107 13.20 0.41 7.04
CA GLU A 107 13.44 1.12 8.32
C GLU A 107 12.84 2.53 8.32
N ARG A 108 12.80 3.19 7.15
CA ARG A 108 12.16 4.51 7.01
C ARG A 108 10.65 4.51 7.29
N LEU A 109 10.02 3.33 7.34
CA LEU A 109 8.60 3.17 7.64
C LEU A 109 8.35 3.02 9.15
N LEU A 110 9.36 2.64 9.95
CA LEU A 110 9.24 2.39 11.39
C LEU A 110 8.49 3.49 12.18
N PRO A 111 8.70 4.79 11.91
CA PRO A 111 7.99 5.85 12.64
C PRO A 111 6.45 5.84 12.47
N ALA A 112 5.93 5.10 11.49
CA ALA A 112 4.50 5.00 11.21
C ALA A 112 3.92 3.60 11.48
N PHE A 113 4.70 2.67 12.05
CA PHE A 113 4.22 1.31 12.31
C PHE A 113 3.01 1.30 13.23
N ASP A 114 3.04 2.08 14.31
CA ASP A 114 1.97 2.09 15.31
C ASP A 114 0.66 2.70 14.81
N ASP A 115 0.72 3.50 13.74
CA ASP A 115 -0.46 4.12 13.12
C ASP A 115 -1.29 3.12 12.29
N ILE A 116 -0.66 2.02 11.84
CA ILE A 116 -1.26 1.07 10.91
C ILE A 116 -1.87 -0.10 11.67
N ILE A 117 -3.02 -0.60 11.20
CA ILE A 117 -3.68 -1.79 11.76
C ILE A 117 -2.68 -2.93 11.97
N ASP A 118 -2.88 -3.69 13.04
CA ASP A 118 -2.10 -4.88 13.31
C ASP A 118 -2.74 -6.08 12.60
N PRO A 119 -1.94 -7.04 12.13
CA PRO A 119 -2.49 -8.27 11.59
C PRO A 119 -3.27 -9.01 12.68
N ARG A 120 -4.44 -9.53 12.32
CA ARG A 120 -5.22 -10.40 13.21
C ARG A 120 -4.34 -11.57 13.63
N THR A 121 -4.15 -11.75 14.93
CA THR A 121 -3.51 -12.95 15.47
C THR A 121 -4.49 -14.12 15.39
N ASP A 122 -3.98 -15.34 15.35
CA ASP A 122 -4.83 -16.54 15.23
C ASP A 122 -5.82 -16.69 16.40
N ASP A 123 -5.57 -16.03 17.54
CA ASP A 123 -6.46 -15.97 18.71
C ASP A 123 -7.76 -15.18 18.47
N GLU A 124 -7.82 -14.31 17.46
CA GLU A 124 -9.00 -13.49 17.14
C GLU A 124 -9.93 -14.15 16.10
N ARG A 125 -9.64 -15.39 15.70
CA ARG A 125 -10.40 -16.16 14.70
C ARG A 125 -11.33 -17.23 15.29
N ILE A 126 -11.49 -17.26 16.62
CA ILE A 126 -12.35 -18.20 17.35
C ILE A 126 -13.72 -17.57 17.66
#